data_AF-A0A819VIE0-F1
#
_entry.id   AF-A0A819VIE0-F1
#
_cell.length_a   1.000
_cell.length_b   1.000
_cell.length_c   1.000
_cell.angle_alpha   90.00
_cell.angle_beta   90.00
_cell.angle_gamma   90.00
#
_symmetry.space_group_name_H-M   'P 1'
#
loop_
_entity.id
_entity.type
_entity.pdbx_description
1 polymer ?
#
loop_
_entity_poly.entity_id
_entity_poly.type
_entity_poly.pdbx_seq_one_letter_code
_entity_poly.pdbx_strand_id
1 'polypeptide(L)'
;DAESERQTSIYSPSFYSSPTGYKMRARLYLYGDGNARRTHISLVFVLMRGLNDAILKFPFNYKVIFCLYGQTPAQGHIIDSFRPDIRSNSFQQPRSDMNIASGIPKFFPLAMIEQDGNPYVRDNIMFIKILVDFGDLAKTLLPYALSLNPGLLTYIQQMVIKQEAERRTQQQSQLQQQASVT
;
A
#
# COMPACT_ATOMS: atom_id res chain seq x y z
N ASP A 1 4.55 21.99 34.18
CA ASP A 1 4.09 21.79 32.80
C ASP A 1 4.70 20.54 32.20
N ALA A 2 3.92 19.46 32.20
CA ALA A 2 4.31 18.18 31.62
C ALA A 2 4.06 18.26 30.11
N GLU A 3 5.11 18.54 29.35
CA GLU A 3 5.06 18.46 27.90
C GLU A 3 4.55 17.07 27.49
N SER A 4 3.40 17.06 26.84
CA SER A 4 2.96 15.95 26.00
C SER A 4 4.16 15.53 25.13
N GLU A 5 4.76 14.37 25.44
CA GLU A 5 5.73 13.70 24.58
C GLU A 5 5.04 13.46 23.22
N ARG A 6 5.10 14.45 22.32
CA ARG A 6 4.61 14.35 20.95
C ARG A 6 5.36 13.20 20.30
N GLN A 7 4.67 12.07 20.16
CA GLN A 7 5.23 10.88 19.55
C GLN A 7 5.77 11.21 18.16
N THR A 8 7.07 11.00 17.97
CA THR A 8 7.74 11.26 16.70
C THR A 8 7.27 10.24 15.67
N SER A 9 6.81 10.73 14.53
CA SER A 9 6.29 9.90 13.45
C SER A 9 6.80 10.43 12.12
N ILE A 10 7.15 9.52 11.21
CA ILE A 10 7.66 9.86 9.88
C ILE A 10 6.54 9.63 8.88
N TYR A 11 6.42 10.51 7.90
CA TYR A 11 5.48 10.33 6.81
C TYR A 11 6.21 10.03 5.51
N SER A 12 5.65 9.13 4.71
CA SER A 12 6.12 8.96 3.34
C SER A 12 5.71 10.16 2.47
N PRO A 13 6.38 10.37 1.33
CA PRO A 13 5.79 11.10 0.22
C PRO A 13 4.40 10.54 -0.13
N SER A 14 3.55 11.39 -0.71
CA SER A 14 2.29 10.92 -1.28
C SER A 14 2.54 10.03 -2.50
N PHE A 15 1.75 8.97 -2.63
CA PHE A 15 1.70 8.10 -3.80
C PHE A 15 0.27 7.94 -4.28
N TYR A 16 0.10 7.47 -5.51
CA TYR A 16 -1.18 7.44 -6.19
C TYR A 16 -1.45 6.05 -6.77
N SER A 17 -2.72 5.66 -6.83
CA SER A 17 -3.10 4.40 -7.50
C SER A 17 -3.01 4.50 -9.03
N SER A 18 -3.18 5.70 -9.57
CA SER A 18 -3.04 6.07 -10.99
C SER A 18 -2.97 7.61 -11.09
N PRO A 19 -2.68 8.21 -12.25
CA PRO A 19 -2.68 9.67 -12.42
C PRO A 19 -4.00 10.35 -12.01
N THR A 20 -5.13 9.65 -12.15
CA THR A 20 -6.47 10.12 -11.76
C THR A 20 -7.04 9.37 -10.53
N GLY A 21 -6.21 8.59 -9.86
CA GLY A 21 -6.62 7.66 -8.81
C GLY A 21 -6.59 8.24 -7.40
N TYR A 22 -6.68 7.34 -6.41
CA TYR A 22 -6.62 7.69 -4.99
C TYR A 22 -5.26 8.28 -4.65
N LYS A 23 -5.26 9.38 -3.87
CA LYS A 23 -4.05 9.92 -3.24
C LYS A 23 -3.87 9.29 -1.86
N MET A 24 -2.68 8.78 -1.59
CA MET A 24 -2.39 7.99 -0.39
C MET A 24 -1.02 8.36 0.17
N ARG A 25 -0.77 8.03 1.44
CA ARG A 25 0.56 8.06 2.06
C ARG A 25 0.60 7.06 3.22
N ALA A 26 1.79 6.82 3.75
CA ALA A 26 1.95 6.14 5.03
C ALA A 26 2.48 7.07 6.12
N ARG A 27 2.25 6.61 7.35
CA ARG A 27 2.86 7.14 8.55
C ARG A 27 3.49 5.98 9.32
N LEU A 28 4.74 6.18 9.72
CA LEU A 28 5.56 5.24 10.46
C LEU A 28 5.80 5.79 11.86
N TYR A 29 5.57 4.95 12.87
CA TYR A 29 5.97 5.22 14.25
C TYR A 29 7.05 4.21 14.64
N LEU A 30 8.31 4.65 14.65
CA LEU A 30 9.44 3.78 14.95
C LEU A 30 9.34 3.17 16.35
N TYR A 31 8.82 3.92 17.32
CA TYR A 31 8.63 3.45 18.70
C TYR A 31 7.19 3.06 19.02
N GLY A 32 6.38 2.77 17.98
CA GLY A 32 5.01 2.30 18.11
C GLY A 32 4.01 3.36 18.56
N ASP A 33 2.73 3.06 18.34
CA ASP A 33 1.58 3.92 18.66
C ASP A 33 0.55 3.21 19.54
N GLY A 34 -0.15 3.97 20.39
CA GLY A 34 -1.17 3.45 21.30
C GLY A 34 -0.69 2.26 22.14
N ASN A 35 -1.36 1.10 22.02
CA ASN A 35 -1.04 -0.12 22.76
C ASN A 35 0.21 -0.87 22.24
N ALA A 36 0.85 -0.38 21.19
CA ALA A 36 2.08 -0.92 20.62
C ALA A 36 3.32 -0.08 20.99
N ARG A 37 3.12 1.03 21.71
CA ARG A 37 4.17 1.96 22.10
C ARG A 37 5.30 1.26 22.86
N ARG A 38 6.55 1.58 22.50
CA ARG A 38 7.81 1.03 23.01
C ARG A 38 7.97 -0.50 22.90
N THR A 39 7.10 -1.18 22.16
CA THR A 39 7.19 -2.65 21.98
C THR A 39 7.26 -3.06 20.52
N HIS A 40 6.62 -2.29 19.63
CA HIS A 40 6.59 -2.57 18.20
C HIS A 40 6.79 -1.27 17.41
N ILE A 41 7.14 -1.42 16.15
CA ILE A 41 6.97 -0.42 15.11
C ILE A 41 5.53 -0.48 14.63
N SER A 42 4.88 0.67 14.51
CA SER A 42 3.54 0.79 13.95
C SER A 42 3.60 1.39 12.55
N LEU A 43 2.92 0.76 11.60
CA LEU A 43 2.82 1.24 10.23
C LEU A 43 1.36 1.44 9.87
N VAL A 44 1.02 2.66 9.48
CA VAL A 44 -0.37 3.04 9.17
C VAL A 44 -0.49 3.68 7.80
N PHE A 45 -1.60 3.39 7.15
CA PHE A 45 -2.01 3.92 5.87
C PHE A 45 -2.91 5.13 6.07
N VAL A 46 -2.77 6.12 5.19
CA VAL A 46 -3.55 7.35 5.20
C VAL A 46 -4.13 7.57 3.82
N LEU A 47 -5.45 7.54 3.74
CA LEU A 47 -6.19 8.02 2.57
C LEU A 47 -6.23 9.55 2.61
N MET A 48 -5.81 10.19 1.52
CA MET A 48 -5.73 11.64 1.41
C MET A 48 -6.76 12.16 0.42
N ARG A 49 -7.14 13.43 0.59
CA ARG A 49 -7.97 14.12 -0.40
C ARG A 49 -7.23 14.25 -1.73
N GLY A 50 -7.81 13.70 -2.79
CA GLY A 50 -7.37 13.80 -4.17
C GLY A 50 -8.19 14.81 -4.97
N LEU A 51 -7.63 15.28 -6.08
CA LEU A 51 -8.36 16.16 -7.02
C LEU A 51 -9.53 15.44 -7.70
N ASN A 52 -9.40 14.12 -7.87
CA ASN A 52 -10.32 13.28 -8.63
C ASN A 52 -11.25 12.46 -7.73
N ASP A 53 -11.35 12.75 -6.43
CA ASP A 53 -12.14 11.94 -5.49
C ASP A 53 -13.62 11.83 -5.91
N ALA A 54 -14.17 12.81 -6.64
CA ALA A 54 -15.55 12.78 -7.13
C ALA A 54 -15.86 11.65 -8.11
N ILE A 55 -14.86 11.09 -8.79
CA ILE A 55 -15.02 10.00 -9.77
C ILE A 55 -14.58 8.64 -9.23
N LEU A 56 -14.11 8.58 -7.98
CA LEU A 56 -13.61 7.35 -7.36
C LEU A 56 -14.68 6.68 -6.49
N LYS A 57 -14.56 5.36 -6.33
CA LYS A 57 -15.47 4.59 -5.48
C LYS A 57 -15.14 4.83 -4.00
N PHE A 58 -16.16 5.13 -3.20
CA PHE A 58 -16.05 5.15 -1.74
C PHE A 58 -17.16 4.31 -1.09
N PRO A 59 -16.93 3.75 0.11
CA PRO A 59 -15.68 3.79 0.87
C PRO A 59 -14.56 2.99 0.20
N PHE A 60 -13.31 3.39 0.45
CA PHE A 60 -12.12 2.70 -0.01
C PHE A 60 -12.09 1.30 0.61
N ASN A 61 -12.14 0.26 -0.23
CA ASN A 61 -12.24 -1.13 0.19
C ASN A 61 -11.29 -2.04 -0.59
N TYR A 62 -10.05 -1.59 -0.76
CA TYR A 62 -8.99 -2.34 -1.41
C TYR A 62 -8.01 -2.85 -0.34
N LYS A 63 -7.56 -4.10 -0.46
CA LYS A 63 -6.61 -4.69 0.50
C LYS A 63 -5.29 -3.90 0.44
N VAL A 64 -4.80 -3.49 1.60
CA VAL A 64 -3.51 -2.80 1.74
C VAL A 64 -2.51 -3.77 2.32
N ILE A 65 -1.34 -3.85 1.70
CA ILE A 65 -0.26 -4.76 2.06
C ILE A 65 0.97 -3.92 2.36
N PHE A 66 1.57 -4.14 3.52
CA PHE A 66 2.84 -3.59 3.91
C PHE A 66 3.93 -4.65 3.81
N CYS A 67 5.11 -4.23 3.35
CA CYS A 67 6.29 -5.07 3.24
C CYS A 67 7.50 -4.32 3.79
N LEU A 68 8.15 -4.87 4.81
CA LEU A 68 9.46 -4.44 5.28
C LEU A 68 10.52 -5.35 4.68
N TYR A 69 11.45 -4.76 3.93
CA TYR A 69 12.47 -5.52 3.22
C TYR A 69 13.56 -6.01 4.17
N GLY A 70 13.77 -7.32 4.20
CA GLY A 70 15.05 -7.91 4.60
C GLY A 70 16.14 -7.51 3.61
N GLN A 71 17.25 -6.99 4.12
CA GLN A 71 18.39 -6.48 3.37
C GLN A 71 19.57 -7.46 3.35
N THR A 72 19.34 -8.73 3.72
CA THR A 72 20.34 -9.81 3.62
C THR A 72 19.79 -10.95 2.75
N PRO A 73 20.65 -11.67 2.01
CA PRO A 73 20.20 -12.74 1.10
C PRO A 73 19.43 -13.87 1.79
N ALA A 74 19.75 -14.15 3.06
CA ALA A 74 19.11 -15.20 3.84
C ALA A 74 17.80 -14.76 4.51
N GLN A 75 17.52 -13.45 4.59
CA GLN A 75 16.38 -12.94 5.33
C GLN A 75 15.18 -12.66 4.43
N GLY A 76 14.05 -13.31 4.73
CA GLY A 76 12.77 -13.01 4.11
C GLY A 76 12.23 -11.62 4.47
N HIS A 77 11.35 -11.09 3.64
CA HIS A 77 10.65 -9.83 3.93
C HIS A 77 9.51 -10.07 4.95
N ILE A 78 9.24 -9.07 5.78
CA ILE A 78 8.08 -9.10 6.67
C ILE A 78 6.90 -8.50 5.92
N ILE A 79 5.85 -9.29 5.74
CA ILE A 79 4.66 -8.90 5.00
C ILE A 79 3.47 -9.04 5.93
N ASP A 80 2.69 -7.97 6.03
CA ASP A 80 1.40 -7.99 6.71
C ASP A 80 0.39 -7.14 5.93
N SER A 81 -0.89 -7.41 6.10
CA SER A 81 -1.93 -6.77 5.31
C SER A 81 -3.22 -6.62 6.08
N PHE A 82 -4.01 -5.63 5.70
CA PHE A 82 -5.35 -5.47 6.24
C PHE A 82 -6.34 -5.16 5.13
N ARG A 83 -7.61 -5.51 5.36
CA ARG A 83 -8.73 -5.04 4.56
C ARG A 83 -9.39 -3.86 5.31
N PRO A 84 -9.56 -2.70 4.68
CA PRO A 84 -10.26 -1.56 5.27
C PRO A 84 -11.62 -1.91 5.86
N ASP A 85 -11.93 -1.45 7.09
CA ASP A 85 -13.31 -1.49 7.60
C ASP A 85 -14.12 -0.36 6.95
N ILE A 86 -15.06 -0.72 6.07
CA ILE A 86 -15.91 0.22 5.34
C ILE A 86 -16.80 1.10 6.22
N ARG A 87 -16.96 0.77 7.50
CA ARG A 87 -17.69 1.58 8.48
C ARG A 87 -16.80 2.64 9.15
N SER A 88 -15.48 2.50 9.03
CA SER A 88 -14.53 3.45 9.61
C SER A 88 -14.49 4.75 8.80
N ASN A 89 -14.37 5.86 9.52
CA ASN A 89 -14.13 7.19 8.94
C ASN A 89 -12.78 7.28 8.22
N SER A 90 -11.82 6.41 8.52
CA SER A 90 -10.51 6.35 7.85
C SER A 90 -10.60 6.13 6.34
N PHE A 91 -11.66 5.46 5.88
CA PHE A 91 -11.78 4.99 4.50
C PHE A 91 -12.98 5.57 3.75
N GLN A 92 -13.70 6.52 4.36
CA GLN A 92 -14.71 7.30 3.67
C GLN A 92 -14.07 8.30 2.70
N GLN A 93 -14.89 8.90 1.84
CA GLN A 93 -14.43 10.00 0.99
C GLN A 93 -13.83 11.13 1.85
N PRO A 94 -12.57 11.54 1.60
CA PRO A 94 -11.92 12.55 2.42
C PRO A 94 -12.64 13.89 2.39
N ARG A 95 -12.89 14.44 3.58
CA ARG A 95 -13.45 15.80 3.77
C ARG A 95 -12.38 16.83 4.16
N SER A 96 -11.24 16.35 4.64
CA SER A 96 -10.02 17.10 4.99
C SER A 96 -8.84 16.57 4.16
N ASP A 97 -7.69 17.23 4.23
CA ASP A 97 -6.48 16.82 3.49
C ASP A 97 -6.08 15.36 3.72
N MET A 98 -6.31 14.87 4.93
CA MET A 98 -6.06 13.49 5.35
C MET A 98 -7.23 12.97 6.17
N ASN A 99 -7.60 11.72 5.94
CA ASN A 99 -8.43 10.96 6.87
C ASN A 99 -7.60 10.52 8.08
N ILE A 100 -8.30 10.01 9.11
CA ILE A 100 -7.68 9.37 10.26
C ILE A 100 -6.89 8.15 9.78
N ALA A 101 -5.62 8.06 10.18
CA ALA A 101 -4.74 6.96 9.79
C ALA A 101 -5.26 5.62 10.32
N SER A 102 -5.08 4.56 9.54
CA SER A 102 -5.46 3.20 9.95
C SER A 102 -4.48 2.20 9.35
N GLY A 103 -4.13 1.16 10.10
CA GLY A 103 -3.17 0.16 9.68
C GLY A 103 -2.87 -0.83 10.78
N ILE A 104 -1.59 -1.14 10.98
CA ILE A 104 -1.14 -2.26 11.82
C ILE A 104 -0.30 -1.70 12.97
N PRO A 105 -0.88 -1.53 14.18
CA PRO A 105 -0.15 -1.00 15.33
C PRO A 105 1.04 -1.87 15.73
N LYS A 106 0.90 -3.20 15.69
CA LYS A 106 1.96 -4.16 16.05
C LYS A 106 2.56 -4.80 14.80
N PHE A 107 3.06 -3.97 13.88
CA PHE A 107 3.54 -4.45 12.58
C PHE A 107 4.85 -5.23 12.70
N PHE A 108 5.83 -4.72 13.46
CA PHE A 108 7.11 -5.40 13.64
C PHE A 108 7.65 -5.21 15.07
N PRO A 109 8.14 -6.25 15.78
CA PRO A 109 8.68 -6.10 17.12
C PRO A 109 9.89 -5.15 17.15
N LEU A 110 9.87 -4.17 18.05
CA LEU A 110 10.95 -3.18 18.16
C LEU A 110 12.27 -3.85 18.55
N ALA A 111 12.22 -4.82 19.47
CA ALA A 111 13.38 -5.57 19.94
C ALA A 111 14.16 -6.28 18.81
N MET A 112 13.51 -6.60 17.68
CA MET A 112 14.18 -7.22 16.53
C MET A 112 15.03 -6.23 15.72
N ILE A 113 14.71 -4.94 15.76
CA ILE A 113 15.54 -3.89 15.16
C ILE A 113 16.70 -3.51 16.08
N GLU A 114 16.46 -3.51 17.38
CA GLU A 114 17.47 -3.15 18.38
C GLU A 114 18.59 -4.20 18.51
N GLN A 115 18.40 -5.39 17.95
CA GLN A 115 19.45 -6.42 17.88
C GLN A 115 20.59 -6.01 16.94
N ASP A 116 21.82 -6.23 17.40
CA ASP A 116 23.02 -6.06 16.59
C ASP A 116 22.97 -6.96 15.35
N GLY A 117 23.32 -6.37 14.20
CA GLY A 117 23.33 -7.09 12.93
C GLY A 117 21.94 -7.39 12.36
N ASN A 118 20.87 -6.77 12.87
CA ASN A 118 19.52 -6.98 12.35
C ASN A 118 19.49 -6.88 10.81
N PRO A 119 18.74 -7.76 10.13
CA PRO A 119 18.77 -7.82 8.67
C PRO A 119 17.89 -6.77 8.01
N TYR A 120 17.12 -5.96 8.76
CA TYR A 120 16.11 -5.04 8.20
C TYR A 120 16.59 -3.59 8.12
N VAL A 121 17.65 -3.24 8.86
CA VAL A 121 18.30 -1.93 8.87
C VAL A 121 19.77 -2.09 8.52
N ARG A 122 20.24 -1.40 7.48
CA ARG A 122 21.64 -1.35 7.06
C ARG A 122 22.01 0.08 6.72
N ASP A 123 23.20 0.51 7.14
CA ASP A 123 23.68 1.89 6.99
C ASP A 123 22.67 2.94 7.46
N ASN A 124 21.97 2.64 8.56
CA ASN A 124 20.90 3.46 9.14
C ASN A 124 19.70 3.69 8.21
N ILE A 125 19.47 2.79 7.25
CA ILE A 125 18.39 2.85 6.26
C ILE A 125 17.49 1.62 6.38
N MET A 126 16.19 1.85 6.26
CA MET A 126 15.12 0.84 6.21
C MET A 126 14.27 1.06 4.96
N PHE A 127 13.87 -0.03 4.30
CA PHE A 127 12.98 0.03 3.13
C PHE A 127 11.61 -0.57 3.43
N ILE A 128 10.57 0.23 3.22
CA ILE A 128 9.18 -0.18 3.37
C ILE A 128 8.48 0.00 2.01
N LYS A 129 7.76 -1.02 1.58
CA LYS A 129 6.87 -0.98 0.42
C LYS A 129 5.43 -1.14 0.84
N ILE A 130 4.57 -0.41 0.13
CA ILE A 130 3.13 -0.43 0.31
C ILE A 130 2.54 -0.84 -1.03
N LEU A 131 1.65 -1.80 -1.00
CA LEU A 131 0.91 -2.29 -2.14
C LEU A 131 -0.58 -2.17 -1.83
N VAL A 132 -1.35 -1.74 -2.82
CA VAL A 132 -2.80 -1.73 -2.76
C VAL A 132 -3.30 -2.67 -3.84
N ASP A 133 -4.06 -3.68 -3.42
CA ASP A 133 -4.62 -4.68 -4.31
C ASP A 133 -5.95 -4.18 -4.90
N PHE A 134 -5.88 -3.76 -6.15
CA PHE A 134 -7.04 -3.36 -6.95
C PHE A 134 -7.67 -4.54 -7.70
N GLY A 135 -7.32 -5.80 -7.39
CA GLY A 135 -7.88 -6.99 -8.05
C GLY A 135 -9.40 -7.11 -7.92
N ASP A 136 -9.99 -6.52 -6.89
CA ASP A 136 -11.44 -6.41 -6.68
C ASP A 136 -12.10 -5.30 -7.54
N LEU A 137 -11.33 -4.58 -8.37
CA LEU A 137 -11.85 -3.62 -9.34
C LEU A 137 -12.50 -4.41 -10.49
N ALA A 138 -13.79 -4.15 -10.76
CA ALA A 138 -14.50 -4.82 -11.83
C ALA A 138 -13.69 -4.78 -13.15
N LYS A 139 -13.59 -5.91 -13.85
CA LYS A 139 -12.85 -6.03 -15.12
C LYS A 139 -13.24 -4.97 -16.15
N THR A 140 -14.43 -4.37 -16.01
CA THR A 140 -14.95 -3.23 -16.79
C THR A 140 -14.16 -1.94 -16.61
N LEU A 141 -13.38 -1.79 -15.54
CA LEU A 141 -12.56 -0.61 -15.24
C LEU A 141 -11.06 -0.81 -15.53
N LEU A 142 -10.64 -2.02 -15.91
CA LEU A 142 -9.29 -2.29 -16.42
C LEU A 142 -8.84 -1.37 -17.57
N PRO A 143 -9.71 -0.87 -18.48
CA PRO A 143 -9.25 0.05 -19.52
C PRO A 143 -8.64 1.33 -18.94
N TYR A 144 -9.27 1.86 -17.89
CA TYR A 144 -8.81 3.06 -17.20
C TYR A 144 -7.53 2.82 -16.39
N ALA A 145 -7.35 1.62 -15.82
CA ALA A 145 -6.12 1.23 -15.12
C ALA A 145 -4.90 1.07 -16.05
N LEU A 146 -5.14 0.94 -17.36
CA LEU A 146 -4.11 0.83 -18.40
C LEU A 146 -3.79 2.15 -19.10
N SER A 147 -4.33 3.28 -18.61
CA SER A 147 -4.26 4.58 -19.31
C SER A 147 -4.87 4.54 -20.72
N LEU A 148 -5.87 3.69 -20.98
CA LEU A 148 -6.59 3.73 -22.24
C LEU A 148 -7.45 4.99 -22.31
N ASN A 149 -7.28 5.75 -23.39
CA ASN A 149 -8.05 6.96 -23.62
C ASN A 149 -9.55 6.60 -23.74
N PRO A 150 -10.41 7.11 -22.83
CA PRO A 150 -11.84 6.77 -22.83
C PRO A 150 -12.61 7.33 -24.04
N GLY A 151 -12.00 8.24 -24.81
CA GLY A 151 -12.54 8.75 -26.07
C GLY A 151 -12.31 7.84 -27.28
N LEU A 152 -11.63 6.69 -27.14
CA LEU A 152 -11.44 5.74 -28.24
C LEU A 152 -12.73 4.98 -28.56
N LEU A 153 -12.93 4.62 -29.84
CA LEU A 153 -14.07 3.80 -30.26
C LEU A 153 -14.09 2.47 -29.50
N THR A 154 -15.27 1.99 -29.09
CA THR A 154 -15.45 0.81 -28.22
C THR A 154 -14.68 -0.42 -28.69
N TYR A 155 -14.61 -0.66 -30.01
CA TYR A 155 -13.88 -1.81 -30.56
C TYR A 155 -12.35 -1.72 -30.32
N ILE A 156 -11.77 -0.51 -30.39
CA ILE A 156 -10.34 -0.29 -30.14
C ILE A 156 -10.04 -0.55 -28.67
N GLN A 157 -10.91 -0.08 -27.77
CA GLN A 157 -10.78 -0.35 -26.34
C GLN A 157 -10.79 -1.86 -26.08
N GLN A 158 -11.73 -2.60 -26.67
CA GLN A 158 -11.83 -4.06 -26.56
C GLN A 158 -10.57 -4.78 -27.06
N MET A 159 -9.98 -4.33 -28.18
CA MET A 159 -8.74 -4.89 -28.71
C MET A 159 -7.56 -4.75 -27.74
N VAL A 160 -7.35 -3.55 -27.18
CA VAL A 160 -6.19 -3.33 -26.28
C VAL A 160 -6.37 -4.06 -24.94
N ILE A 161 -7.60 -4.11 -24.41
CA ILE A 161 -7.91 -4.89 -23.21
C ILE A 161 -7.58 -6.36 -23.43
N LYS A 162 -7.99 -6.93 -24.58
CA LYS A 162 -7.73 -8.33 -24.92
C LYS A 162 -6.24 -8.62 -25.01
N GLN A 163 -5.48 -7.78 -25.72
CA GLN A 163 -4.02 -7.93 -25.85
C GLN A 163 -3.31 -7.87 -24.50
N GLU A 164 -3.68 -6.92 -23.63
CA GLU A 164 -3.04 -6.77 -22.32
C GLU A 164 -3.41 -7.91 -21.36
N ALA A 165 -4.66 -8.40 -21.41
CA ALA A 165 -5.07 -9.58 -20.65
C ALA A 165 -4.28 -10.82 -21.08
N GLU A 166 -4.16 -11.06 -22.38
CA GLU A 166 -3.35 -12.16 -22.94
C GLU A 166 -1.89 -12.03 -22.53
N ARG A 167 -1.30 -10.82 -22.62
CA ARG A 167 0.07 -10.55 -22.20
C ARG A 167 0.30 -10.90 -20.73
N ARG A 168 -0.63 -10.54 -19.84
CA ARG A 168 -0.54 -10.84 -18.40
C ARG A 168 -0.72 -12.32 -18.09
N THR A 169 -1.63 -12.99 -18.78
CA THR A 169 -1.81 -14.45 -18.64
C THR A 169 -0.53 -15.17 -19.09
N GLN A 170 0.05 -14.78 -20.22
CA GLN A 170 1.32 -15.33 -20.69
C GLN A 170 2.47 -15.06 -19.71
N GLN A 171 2.54 -13.85 -19.15
CA GLN A 171 3.56 -13.48 -18.18
C GLN A 171 3.41 -14.28 -16.87
N GLN A 172 2.18 -14.53 -16.40
CA GLN A 172 1.92 -15.41 -15.25
C GLN A 172 2.27 -16.87 -15.55
N SER A 173 1.93 -17.40 -16.73
CA SER A 173 2.28 -18.76 -17.12
C SER A 173 3.79 -18.95 -17.24
N GLN A 174 4.53 -17.96 -17.76
CA GLN A 174 5.99 -17.98 -17.82
C GLN A 174 6.62 -17.95 -16.42
N LEU A 175 6.10 -17.12 -15.51
CA LEU A 175 6.57 -17.07 -14.12
C LEU A 175 6.29 -18.37 -13.36
N GLN A 176 5.15 -19.02 -13.61
CA GLN A 176 4.83 -20.32 -13.03
C GLN A 176 5.70 -21.44 -13.59
N GLN A 177 5.99 -21.44 -14.89
CA GLN A 177 6.89 -22.42 -15.51
C GLN A 177 8.33 -22.25 -15.01
N GLN A 178 8.82 -21.02 -14.85
CA GLN A 178 10.15 -20.77 -14.28
C GLN A 178 10.26 -21.17 -12.81
N ALA A 179 9.20 -21.00 -12.03
CA ALA A 179 9.14 -21.44 -10.63
C ALA A 179 8.97 -22.97 -10.45
N SER A 180 8.65 -23.70 -11.52
CA SER A 180 8.45 -25.17 -11.49
C SER A 180 9.69 -25.96 -11.96
N VAL A 181 10.71 -25.27 -12.48
CA VAL A 181 11.95 -25.85 -13.02
C VAL A 181 13.15 -25.58 -12.09
N THR A 182 12.93 -24.89 -10.97
CA THR A 182 13.88 -24.73 -9.86
C THR A 182 13.38 -25.52 -8.67
#